data_AF-A0A4R3E9F3-F1
#
_entry.id   AF-A0A4R3E9F3-F1
#
_cell.length_a   1.000
_cell.length_b   1.000
_cell.length_c   1.000
_cell.angle_alpha   90.00
_cell.angle_beta   90.00
_cell.angle_gamma   90.00
#
_symmetry.space_group_name_H-M   'P 1'
#
loop_
_entity.id
_entity.type
_entity.pdbx_description
1 polymer ?
#
loop_
_entity_poly.entity_id
_entity_poly.type
_entity_poly.pdbx_seq_one_letter_code
_entity_poly.pdbx_strand_id
1 'polypeptide(L)' 'MSMDIKALVKEQAEAWSGVVPPNAVSEELAAGFASLMAGLSALRGQLAFEDEPSSFEAALQATKEPNP' A
#
# COMPACT_ATOMS: atom_id res chain seq x y z
N MET A 1 6.37 13.38 10.50
CA MET A 1 7.70 13.32 9.86
C MET A 1 7.47 13.09 8.38
N SER A 2 7.99 13.96 7.50
CA SER A 2 8.04 13.64 6.08
C SER A 2 9.08 12.55 5.91
N MET A 3 8.66 11.31 5.61
CA MET A 3 9.61 10.26 5.22
C MET A 3 10.25 10.66 3.90
N ASP A 4 11.57 10.54 3.81
CA ASP A 4 12.26 10.62 2.52
C ASP A 4 11.91 9.36 1.72
N ILE A 5 11.04 9.51 0.74
CA ILE A 5 10.54 8.38 -0.05
C ILE A 5 11.64 7.67 -0.83
N LYS A 6 12.72 8.39 -1.19
CA LYS A 6 13.86 7.78 -1.90
C LYS A 6 14.59 6.81 -0.98
N ALA A 7 14.81 7.21 0.28
CA ALA A 7 15.42 6.36 1.29
C ALA A 7 14.56 5.11 1.58
N LEU A 8 13.24 5.30 1.73
CA LEU A 8 12.31 4.19 1.98
C LEU A 8 12.29 3.16 0.83
N VAL A 9 12.21 3.64 -0.41
CA VAL A 9 12.18 2.75 -1.59
C VAL A 9 13.50 2.01 -1.74
N LYS A 10 14.63 2.67 -1.47
CA LYS A 10 15.96 2.04 -1.48
C LYS A 10 16.06 0.91 -0.45
N GLU A 11 15.66 1.18 0.79
CA GLU A 11 15.66 0.18 1.87
C GLU A 11 14.81 -1.04 1.50
N GLN A 12 13.59 -0.81 0.99
CA GLN A 12 12.69 -1.90 0.62
C GLN A 12 13.15 -2.69 -0.61
N ALA A 13 13.72 -2.02 -1.62
CA ALA A 13 14.29 -2.70 -2.77
C ALA A 13 15.46 -3.61 -2.37
N GLU A 14 16.33 -3.15 -1.46
CA GLU A 14 17.43 -3.96 -0.96
C GLU A 14 16.91 -5.12 -0.10
N ALA A 15 16.01 -4.87 0.85
CA ALA A 15 15.51 -5.87 1.77
C ALA A 15 14.73 -7.00 1.09
N TRP A 16 13.89 -6.68 0.09
CA TRP A 16 12.97 -7.65 -0.53
C TRP A 16 13.45 -8.20 -1.87
N SER A 17 14.29 -7.47 -2.58
CA SER A 17 14.77 -7.88 -3.91
C SER A 17 16.29 -7.95 -4.04
N GLY A 18 17.06 -7.55 -3.02
CA GLY A 18 18.52 -7.47 -3.10
C GLY A 18 19.02 -6.44 -4.11
N VAL A 19 18.16 -5.49 -4.51
CA VAL A 19 18.48 -4.49 -5.53
C VAL A 19 18.83 -3.17 -4.86
N VAL A 20 20.06 -2.71 -5.08
CA VAL A 20 20.48 -1.34 -4.77
C VAL A 20 20.33 -0.50 -6.03
N PRO A 21 19.64 0.67 -5.99
CA PRO A 21 19.55 1.56 -7.14
C PRO A 21 20.94 1.89 -7.70
N PRO A 22 21.21 1.64 -8.99
CA PRO A 22 22.56 1.78 -9.54
C PRO A 22 22.94 3.24 -9.88
N ASN A 23 21.98 4.17 -9.89
CA ASN A 23 22.20 5.58 -10.19
C ASN A 23 21.06 6.48 -9.67
N ALA A 24 21.29 7.79 -9.70
CA ALA A 24 20.33 8.79 -9.22
C ALA A 24 18.99 8.80 -9.99
N VAL A 25 18.99 8.45 -11.29
CA VAL A 25 17.76 8.41 -12.10
C VAL A 25 16.84 7.28 -11.62
N SER A 26 17.39 6.16 -11.18
CA SER A 26 16.63 5.07 -10.57
C SER A 26 15.93 5.51 -9.27
N GLU A 27 16.47 6.50 -8.56
CA GLU A 27 15.86 7.08 -7.35
C GLU A 27 14.79 8.14 -7.66
N GLU A 28 14.86 8.82 -8.82
CA GLU A 28 13.87 9.85 -9.18
C GLU A 28 12.47 9.28 -9.43
N LEU A 29 12.37 8.04 -9.90
CA LEU A 29 11.07 7.37 -10.00
C LEU A 29 10.38 7.26 -8.62
N ALA A 30 11.16 7.04 -7.55
CA ALA A 30 10.63 6.99 -6.19
C ALA A 30 10.02 8.32 -5.75
N ALA A 31 10.60 9.45 -6.19
CA ALA A 31 10.07 10.78 -5.87
C ALA A 31 8.64 10.98 -6.40
N GLY A 32 8.33 10.42 -7.57
CA GLY A 32 7.00 10.49 -8.19
C GLY A 32 5.89 9.85 -7.36
N PHE A 33 6.23 8.90 -6.48
CA PHE A 33 5.25 8.25 -5.61
C PHE A 33 4.88 9.08 -4.37
N ALA A 34 5.59 10.17 -4.07
CA ALA A 34 5.36 10.96 -2.86
C ALA A 34 3.94 11.54 -2.81
N SER A 35 3.48 12.12 -3.93
CA SER A 35 2.13 12.68 -4.03
C SER A 35 1.05 11.60 -3.99
N LEU A 36 1.30 10.44 -4.63
CA LEU A 36 0.40 9.30 -4.59
C LEU A 36 0.24 8.75 -3.17
N MET A 37 1.34 8.52 -2.46
CA MET A 37 1.31 8.06 -1.08
C MET A 37 0.60 9.06 -0.16
N ALA A 38 0.84 10.36 -0.34
CA ALA A 38 0.14 11.39 0.43
C ALA A 38 -1.38 11.36 0.16
N GLY A 39 -1.79 11.27 -1.11
CA GLY A 39 -3.19 11.17 -1.49
C GLY A 39 -3.88 9.93 -0.94
N LEU A 40 -3.26 8.76 -1.08
CA LEU A 40 -3.79 7.50 -0.52
C LEU A 40 -3.83 7.52 1.01
N SER A 41 -2.83 8.12 1.66
CA SER A 41 -2.81 8.25 3.13
C SER A 41 -3.93 9.16 3.62
N ALA A 42 -4.27 10.22 2.87
CA ALA A 42 -5.37 11.11 3.20
C ALA A 42 -6.74 10.43 3.07
N LEU A 43 -6.87 9.45 2.17
CA LEU A 43 -8.10 8.66 2.01
C LEU A 43 -8.29 7.59 3.10
N ARG A 44 -7.24 7.25 3.85
CA ARG A 44 -7.34 6.29 4.94
C ARG A 44 -8.35 6.77 5.99
N GLY A 45 -9.25 5.88 6.40
CA GLY A 45 -10.33 6.11 7.35
C GLY A 45 -11.53 6.86 6.77
N GLN A 46 -11.52 7.17 5.46
CA GLN A 46 -12.62 7.86 4.79
C GLN A 46 -13.40 6.97 3.84
N LEU A 47 -12.85 5.80 3.49
CA LEU A 47 -13.44 4.90 2.52
C LEU A 47 -14.31 3.88 3.25
N ALA A 48 -15.52 3.68 2.77
CA ALA A 48 -16.53 2.80 3.39
C ALA A 48 -16.11 1.32 3.50
N PHE A 49 -14.99 0.92 2.89
CA PHE A 49 -14.41 -0.41 3.09
C PHE A 49 -13.62 -0.55 4.41
N GLU A 50 -13.26 0.55 5.06
CA GLU A 50 -12.52 0.56 6.33
C GLU A 50 -13.45 0.47 7.55
N ASP A 51 -14.76 0.63 7.33
CA ASP A 51 -15.79 0.36 8.32
C ASP A 51 -15.99 -1.17 8.42
N GLU A 52 -15.16 -1.83 9.23
CA GLU A 52 -15.49 -3.18 9.70
C GLU A 52 -16.66 -3.15 10.70
N PRO A 53 -17.49 -4.22 10.77
CA PRO A 53 -17.34 -5.48 10.05
C PRO A 53 -18.59 -5.90 9.25
N SER A 54 -18.39 -6.30 7.99
CA SER A 54 -18.63 -7.73 7.76
C SER A 54 -17.31 -8.42 8.08
N SER A 55 -17.25 -9.10 9.23
CA SER A 55 -16.05 -9.85 9.60
C SER A 55 -15.78 -10.89 8.52
N PHE A 56 -14.58 -11.44 8.48
CA PHE A 56 -14.26 -12.56 7.59
C PHE A 56 -15.36 -13.65 7.63
N GLU A 57 -15.91 -13.93 8.81
CA GLU A 57 -17.03 -14.85 9.01
C GLU A 57 -18.35 -14.35 8.40
N ALA A 58 -18.69 -13.07 8.52
CA ALA A 58 -19.89 -12.51 7.91
C ALA A 58 -19.81 -12.51 6.38
N ALA A 59 -18.64 -12.16 5.82
CA ALA A 59 -18.38 -12.27 4.39
C ALA A 59 -18.47 -13.73 3.93
N LEU A 60 -17.88 -14.66 4.67
CA LEU A 60 -17.91 -16.09 4.36
C LEU A 60 -19.34 -16.67 4.38
N GLN A 61 -20.23 -16.19 5.26
CA GLN A 61 -21.63 -16.62 5.27
C GLN A 61 -22.43 -16.02 4.11
N ALA A 62 -22.22 -14.75 3.78
CA ALA A 62 -22.90 -14.08 2.67
C ALA A 62 -22.59 -14.71 1.30
N THR A 63 -21.42 -15.35 1.17
CA THR A 63 -20.95 -15.95 -0.09
C THR A 63 -21.26 -17.44 -0.24
N LYS A 64 -22.01 -18.06 0.68
CA LYS A 64 -22.37 -19.49 0.55
C LYS A 64 -23.42 -19.69 -0.53
N GLU A 65 -23.20 -20.70 -1.37
CA GLU A 65 -24.23 -21.16 -2.31
C GLU A 65 -25.45 -21.67 -1.53
N PRO A 66 -26.67 -21.25 -1.89
CA PRO A 66 -27.87 -21.74 -1.23
C PRO A 66 -28.00 -23.24 -1.46
N ASN A 67 -28.25 -23.99 -0.39
CA ASN A 67 -28.57 -25.42 -0.52
C ASN A 67 -29.85 -25.55 -1.39
N PRO A 68 -29.89 -26.56 -2.29
CA PRO A 68 -31.03 -26.81 -3.16
C PRO A 68 -32.31 -27.17 -2.38
#